data_AF-A0A3A0A0D3-F1
#
_entry.id   AF-A0A3A0A0D3-F1
#
_cell.length_a   1.000
_cell.length_b   1.000
_cell.length_c   1.000
_cell.angle_alpha   90.00
_cell.angle_beta   90.00
_cell.angle_gamma   90.00
#
_symmetry.space_group_name_H-M   'P 1'
#
loop_
_entity.id
_entity.type
_entity.pdbx_description
1 polymer ?
#
loop_
_entity_poly.entity_id
_entity_poly.type
_entity_poly.pdbx_seq_one_letter_code
_entity_poly.pdbx_strand_id
1 'polypeptide(L)'
;MPKKIIIDTDPGIDDAMAILFAFAAPELEVIGLTTIFGNVHTSLATQNALRLVEYAGRSHTPVAHGADKPLVIAFDEAPTIVHGSDGLGNTHQPAPHGHPVDRSAAQFIVESVMAEPGDITLVPVGPLTNLALALELEPRIAHHVAEVVLMGGAATVNGNVNPAAEANIWHDPHAADKVFTAGWPVTMVGLDVTMATIMDEAYLTGLRGSRFGDYIFQVSRFYQQFHKLAHSLDACHTHDPSAVAYLIDPTIFTIERGPVRVVTEGLALGQTLMDRRREWLAPNEWSDMPEVNVCVGVDSARLLDLYRQRISAAG
;
A
#
# COMPACT_ATOMS: atom_id res chain seq x y z
N MET A 1 4.39 17.05 15.78
CA MET A 1 3.64 15.87 16.25
C MET A 1 3.74 14.81 15.16
N PRO A 2 3.75 13.52 15.50
CA PRO A 2 3.72 12.46 14.49
C PRO A 2 2.45 12.56 13.63
N LYS A 3 2.53 12.15 12.36
CA LYS A 3 1.36 12.06 11.47
C LYS A 3 0.52 10.86 11.87
N LYS A 4 -0.79 11.04 12.08
CA LYS A 4 -1.70 9.92 12.34
C LYS A 4 -2.05 9.22 11.04
N ILE A 5 -1.85 7.92 11.01
CA ILE A 5 -2.06 7.13 9.80
C ILE A 5 -2.96 5.91 10.05
N ILE A 6 -3.83 5.64 9.07
CA ILE A 6 -4.51 4.35 8.92
C ILE A 6 -3.91 3.67 7.70
N ILE A 7 -3.40 2.45 7.89
CA ILE A 7 -2.84 1.65 6.80
C ILE A 7 -3.92 0.68 6.33
N ASP A 8 -4.29 0.74 5.05
CA ASP A 8 -5.21 -0.19 4.40
C ASP A 8 -4.40 -1.21 3.60
N THR A 9 -4.43 -2.48 4.00
CA THR A 9 -3.37 -3.46 3.65
C THR A 9 -3.95 -4.85 3.46
N ASP A 10 -3.28 -5.68 2.70
CA ASP A 10 -3.64 -7.08 2.43
C ASP A 10 -2.49 -8.02 2.84
N PRO A 11 -2.07 -8.03 4.13
CA PRO A 11 -0.70 -8.34 4.50
C PRO A 11 -0.04 -9.53 3.81
N GLY A 12 0.69 -9.17 2.76
CA GLY A 12 1.77 -9.89 2.12
C GLY A 12 3.12 -9.62 2.81
N ILE A 13 4.19 -9.90 2.09
CA ILE A 13 5.56 -9.86 2.63
C ILE A 13 6.06 -8.42 2.70
N ASP A 14 5.84 -7.64 1.64
CA ASP A 14 6.11 -6.21 1.54
C ASP A 14 5.15 -5.36 2.38
N ASP A 15 3.88 -5.74 2.51
CA ASP A 15 2.96 -5.11 3.48
C ASP A 15 3.51 -5.22 4.91
N ALA A 16 3.97 -6.43 5.29
CA ALA A 16 4.55 -6.66 6.60
C ALA A 16 5.80 -5.80 6.82
N MET A 17 6.63 -5.62 5.79
CA MET A 17 7.75 -4.69 5.81
C MET A 17 7.29 -3.24 6.04
N ALA A 18 6.24 -2.80 5.34
CA ALA A 18 5.71 -1.44 5.47
C ALA A 18 5.09 -1.19 6.86
N ILE A 19 4.30 -2.13 7.38
CA ILE A 19 3.67 -2.03 8.70
C ILE A 19 4.72 -1.95 9.81
N LEU A 20 5.73 -2.84 9.79
CA LEU A 20 6.81 -2.81 10.77
C LEU A 20 7.68 -1.55 10.64
N PHE A 21 7.91 -1.07 9.42
CA PHE A 21 8.60 0.18 9.18
C PHE A 21 7.83 1.39 9.72
N ALA A 22 6.50 1.43 9.54
CA ALA A 22 5.65 2.47 10.08
C ALA A 22 5.64 2.46 11.62
N PHE A 23 5.55 1.28 12.26
CA PHE A 23 5.64 1.18 13.72
C PHE A 23 7.02 1.55 14.29
N ALA A 24 8.08 1.43 13.48
CA ALA A 24 9.43 1.82 13.83
C ALA A 24 9.71 3.32 13.60
N ALA A 25 8.83 4.04 12.91
CA ALA A 25 9.01 5.44 12.54
C ALA A 25 8.41 6.39 13.59
N PRO A 26 9.21 7.16 14.36
CA PRO A 26 8.69 8.13 15.33
C PRO A 26 7.94 9.30 14.69
N GLU A 27 8.08 9.49 13.38
CA GLU A 27 7.34 10.46 12.59
C GLU A 27 5.87 10.07 12.39
N LEU A 28 5.51 8.81 12.63
CA LEU A 28 4.20 8.24 12.33
C LEU A 28 3.54 7.69 13.60
N GLU A 29 2.23 7.87 13.69
CA GLU A 29 1.36 7.27 14.69
C GLU A 29 0.34 6.39 13.97
N VAL A 30 0.57 5.08 13.98
CA VAL A 30 -0.36 4.11 13.39
C VAL A 30 -1.57 3.94 14.30
N ILE A 31 -2.68 4.59 13.95
CA ILE A 31 -3.90 4.59 14.77
C ILE A 31 -4.82 3.41 14.47
N GLY A 32 -4.59 2.70 13.36
CA GLY A 32 -5.33 1.50 13.00
C GLY A 32 -4.83 0.86 11.71
N LEU A 33 -5.13 -0.43 11.55
CA LEU A 33 -4.98 -1.15 10.30
C LEU A 33 -6.37 -1.52 9.77
N THR A 34 -6.60 -1.34 8.48
CA THR A 34 -7.76 -1.90 7.79
C THR A 34 -7.28 -2.96 6.81
N THR A 35 -8.04 -4.05 6.67
CA THR A 35 -7.61 -5.17 5.83
C THR A 35 -8.44 -5.34 4.58
N ILE A 36 -7.80 -5.76 3.49
CA ILE A 36 -8.44 -5.99 2.20
C ILE A 36 -7.91 -7.29 1.56
N PHE A 37 -8.53 -7.73 0.48
CA PHE A 37 -8.04 -8.81 -0.38
C PHE A 37 -6.94 -8.29 -1.33
N GLY A 38 -6.15 -9.20 -1.89
CA GLY A 38 -5.14 -8.90 -2.91
C GLY A 38 -4.09 -10.01 -2.93
N ASN A 39 -2.97 -9.80 -2.23
CA ASN A 39 -1.93 -10.78 -1.93
C ASN A 39 -2.48 -12.05 -1.25
N VAL A 40 -3.51 -11.88 -0.42
CA VAL A 40 -4.29 -12.95 0.23
C VAL A 40 -5.78 -12.57 0.27
N HIS A 41 -6.65 -13.51 0.66
CA HIS A 41 -8.05 -13.18 0.97
C HIS A 41 -8.15 -12.33 2.26
N THR A 42 -9.14 -11.46 2.34
CA THR A 42 -9.33 -10.50 3.45
C THR A 42 -9.34 -11.13 4.83
N SER A 43 -9.93 -12.33 4.97
CA SER A 43 -9.92 -13.06 6.25
C SER A 43 -8.51 -13.44 6.71
N LEU A 44 -7.63 -13.87 5.79
CA LEU A 44 -6.23 -14.16 6.08
C LEU A 44 -5.43 -12.88 6.27
N ALA A 45 -5.66 -11.84 5.45
CA ALA A 45 -5.11 -10.51 5.63
C ALA A 45 -5.36 -9.99 7.05
N THR A 46 -6.60 -10.13 7.54
CA THR A 46 -7.00 -9.74 8.89
C THR A 46 -6.23 -10.50 9.96
N GLN A 47 -6.07 -11.81 9.82
CA GLN A 47 -5.26 -12.60 10.76
C GLN A 47 -3.79 -12.17 10.72
N ASN A 48 -3.23 -11.91 9.54
CA ASN A 48 -1.85 -11.47 9.39
C ASN A 48 -1.64 -10.06 9.99
N ALA A 49 -2.55 -9.12 9.78
CA ALA A 49 -2.53 -7.81 10.42
C ALA A 49 -2.54 -7.93 11.96
N LEU A 50 -3.42 -8.79 12.51
CA LEU A 50 -3.47 -9.07 13.96
C LEU A 50 -2.15 -9.67 14.47
N ARG A 51 -1.55 -10.62 13.73
CA ARG A 51 -0.23 -11.17 14.06
C ARG A 51 0.83 -10.09 14.08
N LEU A 52 0.83 -9.19 13.10
CA LEU A 52 1.81 -8.12 12.96
C LEU A 52 1.70 -7.09 14.08
N VAL A 53 0.49 -6.67 14.47
CA VAL A 53 0.34 -5.74 15.61
C VAL A 53 0.76 -6.39 16.93
N GLU A 54 0.47 -7.68 17.14
CA GLU A 54 0.98 -8.42 18.31
C GLU A 54 2.49 -8.55 18.28
N TYR A 55 3.04 -8.91 17.12
CA TYR A 55 4.48 -9.01 16.90
C TYR A 55 5.17 -7.66 17.12
N ALA A 56 4.55 -6.55 16.74
CA ALA A 56 5.09 -5.22 16.97
C ALA A 56 5.01 -4.75 18.44
N GLY A 57 4.36 -5.51 19.34
CA GLY A 57 4.04 -5.05 20.70
C GLY A 57 2.99 -3.94 20.72
N ARG A 58 2.16 -3.88 19.68
CA ARG A 58 1.13 -2.87 19.41
C ARG A 58 -0.28 -3.48 19.39
N SER A 59 -0.54 -4.49 20.22
CA SER A 59 -1.84 -5.18 20.29
C SER A 59 -3.04 -4.28 20.64
N HIS A 60 -2.81 -3.02 21.03
CA HIS A 60 -3.87 -2.01 21.24
C HIS A 60 -4.28 -1.31 19.94
N THR A 61 -3.48 -1.40 18.87
CA THR A 61 -3.82 -0.84 17.56
C THR A 61 -4.98 -1.64 16.97
N PRO A 62 -6.14 -1.00 16.69
CA PRO A 62 -7.30 -1.69 16.14
C PRO A 62 -7.00 -2.23 14.74
N VAL A 63 -7.55 -3.40 14.45
CA VAL A 63 -7.58 -3.99 13.10
C VAL A 63 -9.04 -4.12 12.69
N ALA A 64 -9.44 -3.53 11.57
CA ALA A 64 -10.81 -3.64 11.05
C ALA A 64 -10.85 -4.45 9.76
N HIS A 65 -11.74 -5.45 9.70
CA HIS A 65 -11.92 -6.30 8.54
C HIS A 65 -12.64 -5.52 7.42
N GLY A 66 -12.09 -5.51 6.21
CA GLY A 66 -12.67 -4.81 5.08
C GLY A 66 -13.52 -5.68 4.16
N ALA A 67 -13.64 -5.23 2.91
CA ALA A 67 -14.39 -5.95 1.89
C ALA A 67 -13.69 -7.26 1.48
N ASP A 68 -14.48 -8.30 1.16
CA ASP A 68 -13.97 -9.60 0.71
C ASP A 68 -13.77 -9.69 -0.82
N LYS A 69 -14.21 -8.68 -1.56
CA LYS A 69 -14.28 -8.70 -3.02
C LYS A 69 -14.33 -7.29 -3.60
N PRO A 70 -13.87 -7.11 -4.86
CA PRO A 70 -13.92 -5.82 -5.53
C PRO A 70 -15.35 -5.38 -5.83
N LEU A 71 -15.52 -4.11 -6.17
CA LEU A 71 -16.82 -3.47 -6.36
C LEU A 71 -17.61 -4.06 -7.52
N VAL A 72 -16.95 -4.38 -8.64
CA VAL A 72 -17.61 -4.71 -9.91
C VAL A 72 -17.10 -6.01 -10.53
N ILE A 73 -15.79 -6.20 -10.59
CA ILE A 73 -15.19 -7.36 -11.24
C ILE A 73 -15.19 -8.59 -10.33
N ALA A 74 -14.77 -9.75 -10.84
CA ALA A 74 -14.54 -10.93 -10.02
C ALA A 74 -13.12 -10.91 -9.43
N PHE A 75 -12.97 -11.46 -8.23
CA PHE A 75 -11.69 -11.81 -7.65
C PHE A 75 -11.73 -13.30 -7.32
N ASP A 76 -11.04 -14.09 -8.14
CA ASP A 76 -11.16 -15.55 -8.09
C ASP A 76 -10.17 -16.15 -7.07
N GLU A 77 -8.88 -15.81 -7.19
CA GLU A 77 -7.82 -16.38 -6.34
C GLU A 77 -6.70 -15.37 -6.07
N ALA A 78 -6.13 -15.44 -4.85
CA ALA A 78 -4.96 -14.66 -4.47
C ALA A 78 -3.65 -15.28 -5.02
N PRO A 79 -2.63 -14.48 -5.40
CA PRO A 79 -1.40 -14.95 -6.02
C PRO A 79 -0.43 -15.57 -5.01
N THR A 80 -0.73 -16.79 -4.54
CA THR A 80 0.08 -17.51 -3.53
C THR A 80 1.53 -17.77 -3.96
N ILE A 81 1.84 -17.71 -5.24
CA ILE A 81 3.21 -17.87 -5.77
C ILE A 81 4.16 -16.73 -5.35
N VAL A 82 3.60 -15.56 -5.02
CA VAL A 82 4.39 -14.37 -4.67
C VAL A 82 4.63 -14.30 -3.16
N HIS A 83 3.58 -14.49 -2.36
CA HIS A 83 3.62 -14.27 -0.90
C HIS A 83 3.53 -15.55 -0.06
N GLY A 84 3.37 -16.70 -0.70
CA GLY A 84 3.10 -17.97 -0.03
C GLY A 84 1.62 -18.17 0.28
N SER A 85 1.29 -19.37 0.74
CA SER A 85 -0.08 -19.75 1.09
C SER A 85 -0.60 -19.08 2.36
N ASP A 86 0.30 -18.64 3.24
CA ASP A 86 -0.03 -17.89 4.46
C ASP A 86 0.09 -16.36 4.29
N GLY A 87 0.51 -15.88 3.12
CA GLY A 87 0.80 -14.47 2.84
C GLY A 87 2.10 -13.95 3.44
N LEU A 88 2.78 -14.72 4.29
CA LEU A 88 3.96 -14.30 5.05
C LEU A 88 5.15 -15.25 4.78
N GLY A 89 5.29 -15.67 3.53
CA GLY A 89 6.42 -16.45 3.04
C GLY A 89 6.46 -17.89 3.52
N ASN A 90 5.30 -18.48 3.85
CA ASN A 90 5.17 -19.82 4.43
C ASN A 90 6.02 -19.98 5.70
N THR A 91 6.06 -18.94 6.52
CA THR A 91 6.76 -18.96 7.81
C THR A 91 5.94 -19.64 8.91
N HIS A 92 4.67 -19.98 8.63
CA HIS A 92 3.79 -20.78 9.50
C HIS A 92 3.68 -20.22 10.92
N GLN A 93 3.48 -18.91 11.00
CA GLN A 93 3.38 -18.19 12.26
C GLN A 93 2.15 -18.64 13.07
N PRO A 94 2.22 -18.57 14.42
CA PRO A 94 1.07 -18.92 15.26
C PRO A 94 -0.13 -18.04 14.94
N ALA A 95 -1.34 -18.54 15.22
CA ALA A 95 -2.54 -17.73 15.13
C ALA A 95 -2.48 -16.55 16.13
N PRO A 96 -2.98 -15.36 15.75
CA PRO A 96 -3.05 -14.23 16.66
C PRO A 96 -4.06 -14.50 17.78
N HIS A 97 -3.89 -13.83 18.91
CA HIS A 97 -4.83 -13.89 20.03
C HIS A 97 -5.93 -12.82 19.96
N GLY A 98 -5.66 -11.71 19.27
CA GLY A 98 -6.56 -10.60 19.08
C GLY A 98 -7.72 -10.90 18.14
N HIS A 99 -8.67 -9.97 18.13
CA HIS A 99 -9.83 -10.01 17.24
C HIS A 99 -9.94 -8.66 16.52
N PRO A 100 -10.45 -8.65 15.28
CA PRO A 100 -10.75 -7.39 14.63
C PRO A 100 -11.85 -6.65 15.41
N VAL A 101 -11.87 -5.33 15.28
CA VAL A 101 -12.96 -4.52 15.83
C VAL A 101 -14.29 -4.84 15.13
N ASP A 102 -15.40 -4.66 15.83
CA ASP A 102 -16.76 -4.90 15.29
C ASP A 102 -17.24 -3.75 14.40
N ARG A 103 -16.44 -3.41 13.38
CA ARG A 103 -16.70 -2.39 12.36
C ARG A 103 -16.07 -2.86 11.05
N SER A 104 -16.72 -2.57 9.93
CA SER A 104 -16.04 -2.74 8.64
C SER A 104 -14.88 -1.73 8.51
N ALA A 105 -13.88 -2.05 7.70
CA ALA A 105 -12.79 -1.12 7.39
C ALA A 105 -13.30 0.26 6.93
N ALA A 106 -14.28 0.28 6.02
CA ALA A 106 -14.87 1.52 5.52
C ALA A 106 -15.56 2.32 6.64
N GLN A 107 -16.28 1.66 7.55
CA GLN A 107 -16.88 2.32 8.72
C GLN A 107 -15.80 2.87 9.66
N PHE A 108 -14.76 2.08 9.95
CA PHE A 108 -13.65 2.49 10.79
C PHE A 108 -12.94 3.73 10.22
N ILE A 109 -12.62 3.73 8.92
CA ILE A 109 -12.02 4.87 8.22
C ILE A 109 -12.91 6.13 8.35
N VAL A 110 -14.21 6.01 8.06
CA VAL A 110 -15.15 7.14 8.17
C VAL A 110 -15.23 7.65 9.61
N GLU A 111 -15.44 6.77 10.58
CA GLU A 111 -15.55 7.14 12.00
C GLU A 111 -14.29 7.86 12.49
N SER A 112 -13.10 7.32 12.17
CA SER A 112 -11.83 7.93 12.55
C SER A 112 -11.62 9.29 11.90
N VAL A 113 -11.73 9.39 10.57
CA VAL A 113 -11.46 10.64 9.83
C VAL A 113 -12.44 11.74 10.22
N MET A 114 -13.73 11.41 10.38
CA MET A 114 -14.73 12.41 10.72
C MET A 114 -14.65 12.87 12.19
N ALA A 115 -14.06 12.06 13.07
CA ALA A 115 -13.77 12.46 14.45
C ALA A 115 -12.60 13.45 14.53
N GLU A 116 -11.64 13.35 13.62
CA GLU A 116 -10.44 14.20 13.59
C GLU A 116 -10.15 14.78 12.19
N PRO A 117 -11.02 15.70 11.69
CA PRO A 117 -10.88 16.27 10.36
C PRO A 117 -9.54 16.95 10.10
N GLY A 118 -8.90 16.59 8.99
CA GLY A 118 -7.64 17.15 8.50
C GLY A 118 -6.39 16.59 9.18
N ASP A 119 -6.53 15.64 10.12
CA ASP A 119 -5.39 15.11 10.90
C ASP A 119 -4.97 13.70 10.46
N ILE A 120 -5.89 12.92 9.88
CA ILE A 120 -5.64 11.52 9.53
C ILE A 120 -5.24 11.38 8.06
N THR A 121 -4.10 10.73 7.84
CA THR A 121 -3.62 10.29 6.52
C THR A 121 -4.01 8.84 6.28
N LEU A 122 -4.53 8.53 5.09
CA LEU A 122 -4.83 7.16 4.67
C LEU A 122 -3.67 6.61 3.83
N VAL A 123 -3.24 5.39 4.12
CA VAL A 123 -2.08 4.75 3.49
C VAL A 123 -2.50 3.39 2.92
N PRO A 124 -3.25 3.37 1.81
CA PRO A 124 -3.59 2.11 1.16
C PRO A 124 -2.39 1.54 0.42
N VAL A 125 -2.00 0.34 0.82
CA VAL A 125 -0.97 -0.47 0.17
C VAL A 125 -1.54 -1.75 -0.45
N GLY A 126 -2.86 -1.90 -0.42
CA GLY A 126 -3.62 -2.90 -1.17
C GLY A 126 -4.68 -2.29 -2.11
N PRO A 127 -5.60 -3.11 -2.65
CA PRO A 127 -6.71 -2.65 -3.48
C PRO A 127 -7.60 -1.61 -2.81
N LEU A 128 -7.99 -0.58 -3.55
CA LEU A 128 -8.61 0.65 -3.02
C LEU A 128 -10.09 0.52 -2.63
N THR A 129 -10.61 -0.71 -2.53
CA THR A 129 -12.01 -1.03 -2.31
C THR A 129 -12.55 -0.43 -1.01
N ASN A 130 -11.80 -0.55 0.09
CA ASN A 130 -12.24 0.00 1.38
C ASN A 130 -12.37 1.53 1.34
N LEU A 131 -11.47 2.22 0.64
CA LEU A 131 -11.51 3.67 0.47
C LEU A 131 -12.68 4.10 -0.42
N ALA A 132 -12.93 3.38 -1.52
CA ALA A 132 -14.09 3.64 -2.36
C ALA A 132 -15.41 3.42 -1.62
N LEU A 133 -15.50 2.39 -0.79
CA LEU A 133 -16.65 2.15 0.09
C LEU A 133 -16.77 3.24 1.17
N ALA A 134 -15.67 3.73 1.73
CA ALA A 134 -15.69 4.84 2.69
C ALA A 134 -16.24 6.12 2.04
N LEU A 135 -15.84 6.42 0.79
CA LEU A 135 -16.41 7.52 -0.01
C LEU A 135 -17.91 7.36 -0.26
N GLU A 136 -18.38 6.13 -0.52
CA GLU A 136 -19.81 5.86 -0.69
C GLU A 136 -20.60 6.03 0.61
N LEU A 137 -20.04 5.60 1.73
CA LEU A 137 -20.65 5.74 3.06
C LEU A 137 -20.73 7.20 3.51
N GLU A 138 -19.66 7.98 3.29
CA GLU A 138 -19.58 9.38 3.68
C GLU A 138 -18.78 10.20 2.65
N PRO A 139 -19.43 10.77 1.62
CA PRO A 139 -18.73 11.50 0.56
C PRO A 139 -17.94 12.71 1.06
N ARG A 140 -18.31 13.31 2.21
CA ARG A 140 -17.58 14.46 2.77
C ARG A 140 -16.18 14.07 3.25
N ILE A 141 -15.90 12.78 3.46
CA ILE A 141 -14.60 12.29 3.93
C ILE A 141 -13.45 12.80 3.04
N ALA A 142 -13.68 12.97 1.74
CA ALA A 142 -12.69 13.51 0.80
C ALA A 142 -12.17 14.92 1.18
N HIS A 143 -12.98 15.70 1.91
CA HIS A 143 -12.58 17.02 2.39
C HIS A 143 -12.03 17.01 3.82
N HIS A 144 -12.05 15.87 4.50
CA HIS A 144 -11.66 15.72 5.90
C HIS A 144 -10.44 14.81 6.09
N VAL A 145 -10.02 14.04 5.08
CA VAL A 145 -8.73 13.34 5.09
C VAL A 145 -7.59 14.36 4.92
N ALA A 146 -6.47 14.17 5.63
CA ALA A 146 -5.28 15.00 5.49
C ALA A 146 -4.61 14.80 4.11
N GLU A 147 -4.34 13.53 3.76
CA GLU A 147 -3.90 13.07 2.45
C GLU A 147 -4.14 11.56 2.29
N VAL A 148 -4.19 11.08 1.05
CA VAL A 148 -4.12 9.65 0.70
C VAL A 148 -2.78 9.40 0.02
N VAL A 149 -1.94 8.55 0.62
CA VAL A 149 -0.65 8.14 0.03
C VAL A 149 -0.73 6.65 -0.27
N LEU A 150 -0.91 6.34 -1.55
CA LEU A 150 -1.18 4.97 -1.99
C LEU A 150 0.04 4.32 -2.64
N MET A 151 0.23 3.02 -2.37
CA MET A 151 1.08 2.16 -3.21
C MET A 151 0.21 1.52 -4.28
N GLY A 152 0.51 1.84 -5.53
CA GLY A 152 -0.20 1.25 -6.66
C GLY A 152 -0.06 2.06 -7.93
N GLY A 153 -0.40 1.43 -9.05
CA GLY A 153 -0.35 2.03 -10.37
C GLY A 153 1.03 2.01 -11.04
N ALA A 154 1.02 2.31 -12.32
CA ALA A 154 2.19 2.43 -13.18
C ALA A 154 1.90 3.51 -14.24
N ALA A 155 2.42 4.72 -14.06
CA ALA A 155 2.09 5.85 -14.93
C ALA A 155 2.98 5.92 -16.18
N THR A 156 4.25 5.52 -16.06
CA THR A 156 5.27 5.69 -17.11
C THR A 156 6.03 4.40 -17.41
N VAL A 157 5.69 3.32 -16.72
CA VAL A 157 6.30 1.99 -16.84
C VAL A 157 5.25 0.92 -17.09
N ASN A 158 5.68 -0.30 -17.41
CA ASN A 158 4.77 -1.44 -17.52
C ASN A 158 4.25 -1.86 -16.13
N GLY A 159 3.08 -2.51 -16.13
CA GLY A 159 2.52 -3.17 -14.96
C GLY A 159 3.27 -4.46 -14.56
N ASN A 160 2.91 -5.00 -13.38
CA ASN A 160 3.46 -6.25 -12.83
C ASN A 160 2.48 -7.44 -12.93
N VAL A 161 1.17 -7.20 -13.10
CA VAL A 161 0.19 -8.25 -13.42
C VAL A 161 0.22 -8.57 -14.91
N ASN A 162 0.22 -7.52 -15.72
CA ASN A 162 0.35 -7.57 -17.16
C ASN A 162 1.05 -6.28 -17.63
N PRO A 163 1.36 -6.10 -18.93
CA PRO A 163 2.07 -4.92 -19.39
C PRO A 163 1.39 -3.57 -19.05
N ALA A 164 0.08 -3.55 -18.81
CA ALA A 164 -0.69 -2.33 -18.58
C ALA A 164 -0.95 -2.02 -17.09
N ALA A 165 -1.07 -3.04 -16.24
CA ALA A 165 -1.66 -2.88 -14.91
C ALA A 165 -0.77 -3.37 -13.76
N GLU A 166 -0.78 -2.57 -12.70
CA GLU A 166 -0.22 -2.90 -11.39
C GLU A 166 -1.28 -3.65 -10.56
N ALA A 167 -0.84 -4.57 -9.70
CA ALA A 167 -1.67 -5.48 -8.91
C ALA A 167 -2.78 -4.82 -8.09
N ASN A 168 -2.49 -3.82 -7.26
CA ASN A 168 -3.49 -3.18 -6.41
C ASN A 168 -4.59 -2.50 -7.23
N ILE A 169 -4.21 -1.84 -8.33
CA ILE A 169 -5.17 -1.21 -9.24
C ILE A 169 -5.93 -2.26 -10.07
N TRP A 170 -5.26 -3.34 -10.49
CA TRP A 170 -5.87 -4.45 -11.23
C TRP A 170 -6.95 -5.18 -10.43
N HIS A 171 -6.72 -5.37 -9.13
CA HIS A 171 -7.63 -6.10 -8.26
C HIS A 171 -8.96 -5.35 -8.04
N ASP A 172 -8.97 -4.01 -8.05
CA ASP A 172 -10.21 -3.23 -8.13
C ASP A 172 -10.04 -1.89 -8.88
N PRO A 173 -10.11 -1.91 -10.23
CA PRO A 173 -9.89 -0.71 -11.03
C PRO A 173 -11.05 0.29 -10.90
N HIS A 174 -12.24 -0.18 -10.52
CA HIS A 174 -13.41 0.68 -10.34
C HIS A 174 -13.31 1.46 -9.03
N ALA A 175 -12.85 0.81 -7.96
CA ALA A 175 -12.51 1.50 -6.73
C ALA A 175 -11.37 2.49 -6.95
N ALA A 176 -10.33 2.08 -7.70
CA ALA A 176 -9.21 2.96 -7.99
C ALA A 176 -9.61 4.23 -8.75
N ASP A 177 -10.41 4.14 -9.82
CA ASP A 177 -10.88 5.33 -10.56
C ASP A 177 -11.69 6.27 -9.65
N LYS A 178 -12.54 5.71 -8.77
CA LYS A 178 -13.27 6.49 -7.76
C LYS A 178 -12.32 7.22 -6.80
N VAL A 179 -11.30 6.53 -6.29
CA VAL A 179 -10.32 7.12 -5.35
C VAL A 179 -9.51 8.22 -6.03
N PHE A 180 -9.02 8.02 -7.25
CA PHE A 180 -8.24 9.05 -7.95
C PHE A 180 -9.08 10.31 -8.29
N THR A 181 -10.39 10.17 -8.45
CA THR A 181 -11.28 11.26 -8.89
C THR A 181 -12.10 11.89 -7.76
N ALA A 182 -11.98 11.43 -6.51
CA ALA A 182 -12.81 11.84 -5.38
C ALA A 182 -12.55 13.26 -4.82
N GLY A 183 -11.51 13.95 -5.28
CA GLY A 183 -11.22 15.34 -4.86
C GLY A 183 -10.52 15.49 -3.51
N TRP A 184 -9.97 14.43 -2.93
CA TRP A 184 -9.00 14.48 -1.83
C TRP A 184 -7.56 14.59 -2.33
N PRO A 185 -6.58 14.99 -1.49
CA PRO A 185 -5.17 15.03 -1.88
C PRO A 185 -4.62 13.60 -2.04
N VAL A 186 -4.26 13.21 -3.26
CA VAL A 186 -3.68 11.87 -3.55
C VAL A 186 -2.22 11.98 -3.93
N THR A 187 -1.41 11.08 -3.37
CA THR A 187 -0.07 10.74 -3.86
C THR A 187 -0.03 9.28 -4.29
N MET A 188 0.34 9.03 -5.53
CA MET A 188 0.57 7.71 -6.11
C MET A 188 2.07 7.35 -6.06
N VAL A 189 2.40 6.34 -5.25
CA VAL A 189 3.73 5.73 -5.17
C VAL A 189 3.69 4.41 -5.96
N GLY A 190 3.79 4.53 -7.28
CA GLY A 190 3.61 3.42 -8.22
C GLY A 190 4.88 2.63 -8.55
N LEU A 191 4.76 1.70 -9.50
CA LEU A 191 5.87 0.90 -10.02
C LEU A 191 6.99 1.75 -10.61
N ASP A 192 6.67 2.97 -11.06
CA ASP A 192 7.60 3.99 -11.55
C ASP A 192 8.81 4.21 -10.63
N VAL A 193 8.60 4.10 -9.31
CA VAL A 193 9.65 4.29 -8.30
C VAL A 193 9.93 3.05 -7.46
N THR A 194 8.92 2.23 -7.21
CA THR A 194 9.06 1.09 -6.29
C THR A 194 9.91 -0.04 -6.88
N MET A 195 9.89 -0.21 -8.21
CA MET A 195 10.73 -1.20 -8.89
C MET A 195 12.20 -0.76 -8.98
N ALA A 196 12.47 0.55 -8.93
CA ALA A 196 13.83 1.09 -9.00
C ALA A 196 14.64 0.83 -7.72
N THR A 197 13.96 0.72 -6.58
CA THR A 197 14.61 0.51 -5.28
C THR A 197 14.54 -0.95 -4.87
N ILE A 198 15.71 -1.57 -4.74
CA ILE A 198 15.90 -3.01 -4.59
C ILE A 198 16.63 -3.31 -3.28
N MET A 199 16.11 -4.26 -2.51
CA MET A 199 16.72 -4.84 -1.31
C MET A 199 17.36 -6.19 -1.67
N ASP A 200 18.67 -6.17 -1.93
CA ASP A 200 19.43 -7.39 -2.22
C ASP A 200 19.73 -8.22 -0.96
N GLU A 201 20.34 -9.39 -1.16
CA GLU A 201 20.73 -10.30 -0.08
C GLU A 201 21.61 -9.64 0.98
N ALA A 202 22.56 -8.81 0.57
CA ALA A 202 23.48 -8.14 1.47
C ALA A 202 22.73 -7.10 2.33
N TYR A 203 21.82 -6.35 1.72
CA TYR A 203 20.95 -5.41 2.40
C TYR A 203 20.07 -6.11 3.43
N LEU A 204 19.34 -7.15 3.02
CA LEU A 204 18.41 -7.89 3.90
C LEU A 204 19.16 -8.58 5.05
N THR A 205 20.33 -9.18 4.77
CA THR A 205 21.19 -9.74 5.82
C THR A 205 21.64 -8.67 6.80
N GLY A 206 21.93 -7.46 6.30
CA GLY A 206 22.33 -6.32 7.11
C GLY A 206 21.22 -5.72 7.99
N LEU A 207 19.94 -6.06 7.76
CA LEU A 207 18.84 -5.66 8.64
C LEU A 207 18.78 -6.48 9.94
N ARG A 208 19.38 -7.68 9.93
CA ARG A 208 19.33 -8.62 11.06
C ARG A 208 19.96 -8.05 12.33
N GLY A 209 19.55 -8.61 13.48
CA GLY A 209 20.04 -8.19 14.79
C GLY A 209 19.10 -7.25 15.55
N SER A 210 17.95 -6.89 14.95
CA SER A 210 16.79 -6.34 15.67
C SER A 210 15.60 -7.28 15.49
N ARG A 211 14.61 -7.17 16.39
CA ARG A 211 13.39 -7.99 16.32
C ARG A 211 12.71 -7.86 14.95
N PHE A 212 12.51 -6.63 14.49
CA PHE A 212 11.84 -6.39 13.21
C PHE A 212 12.72 -6.80 12.03
N GLY A 213 14.03 -6.53 12.11
CA GLY A 213 14.97 -6.91 11.07
C GLY A 213 15.07 -8.43 10.85
N ASP A 214 15.09 -9.21 11.93
CA ASP A 214 15.09 -10.68 11.86
C ASP A 214 13.78 -11.23 11.27
N TYR A 215 12.64 -10.63 11.63
CA TYR A 215 11.34 -10.99 11.03
C TYR A 215 11.31 -10.71 9.53
N ILE A 216 11.70 -9.49 9.13
CA ILE A 216 11.74 -9.06 7.73
C ILE A 216 12.63 -9.99 6.91
N PHE A 217 13.83 -10.30 7.41
CA PHE A 217 14.74 -11.24 6.76
C PHE A 217 14.14 -12.64 6.59
N GLN A 218 13.39 -13.11 7.60
CA GLN A 218 12.74 -14.42 7.55
C GLN A 218 11.65 -14.49 6.47
N VAL A 219 10.72 -13.53 6.45
CA VAL A 219 9.61 -13.53 5.48
C VAL A 219 10.07 -13.19 4.06
N SER A 220 11.11 -12.36 3.90
CA SER A 220 11.62 -11.95 2.59
C SER A 220 12.19 -13.11 1.77
N ARG A 221 12.57 -14.23 2.40
CA ARG A 221 13.18 -15.36 1.71
C ARG A 221 12.32 -15.92 0.58
N PHE A 222 11.02 -16.03 0.83
CA PHE A 222 10.07 -16.53 -0.15
C PHE A 222 9.92 -15.54 -1.32
N TYR A 223 9.85 -14.25 -1.00
CA TYR A 223 9.72 -13.17 -1.98
C TYR A 223 10.96 -13.02 -2.88
N GLN A 224 12.17 -13.10 -2.32
CA GLN A 224 13.41 -13.14 -3.11
C GLN A 224 13.44 -14.36 -4.04
N GLN A 225 12.99 -15.52 -3.55
CA GLN A 225 12.95 -16.74 -4.37
C GLN A 225 11.99 -16.59 -5.55
N PHE A 226 10.83 -15.96 -5.34
CA PHE A 226 9.91 -15.60 -6.42
C PHE A 226 10.59 -14.69 -7.45
N HIS A 227 11.16 -13.55 -7.03
CA HIS A 227 11.84 -12.60 -7.93
C HIS A 227 13.00 -13.23 -8.69
N LYS A 228 13.75 -14.13 -8.05
CA LYS A 228 14.83 -14.88 -8.68
C LYS A 228 14.34 -15.78 -9.80
N LEU A 229 13.20 -16.44 -9.61
CA LEU A 229 12.61 -17.35 -10.61
C LEU A 229 11.88 -16.59 -11.72
N ALA A 230 11.10 -15.57 -11.39
CA ALA A 230 10.25 -14.84 -12.32
C ALA A 230 11.02 -13.76 -13.11
N HIS A 231 12.02 -13.12 -12.50
CA HIS A 231 12.66 -11.92 -13.03
C HIS A 231 14.19 -12.01 -13.07
N SER A 232 14.78 -13.16 -12.72
CA SER A 232 16.24 -13.32 -12.59
C SER A 232 16.88 -12.28 -11.66
N LEU A 233 16.12 -11.84 -10.66
CA LEU A 233 16.52 -10.83 -9.69
C LEU A 233 16.68 -11.48 -8.31
N ASP A 234 17.90 -11.52 -7.77
CA ASP A 234 18.18 -12.09 -6.44
C ASP A 234 17.97 -11.05 -5.32
N ALA A 235 16.78 -10.45 -5.30
CA ALA A 235 16.44 -9.32 -4.43
C ALA A 235 14.92 -9.12 -4.30
N CYS A 236 14.50 -8.23 -3.40
CA CYS A 236 13.12 -7.77 -3.27
C CYS A 236 12.96 -6.34 -3.79
N HIS A 237 11.83 -6.04 -4.42
CA HIS A 237 11.39 -4.65 -4.62
C HIS A 237 10.83 -4.07 -3.31
N THR A 238 10.75 -2.74 -3.26
CA THR A 238 10.32 -1.99 -2.06
C THR A 238 8.98 -1.29 -2.29
N HIS A 239 7.97 -2.05 -2.73
CA HIS A 239 6.63 -1.55 -3.04
C HIS A 239 6.02 -0.76 -1.88
N ASP A 240 5.40 -1.45 -0.93
CA ASP A 240 4.67 -0.84 0.16
C ASP A 240 5.56 0.01 1.10
N PRO A 241 6.81 -0.41 1.41
CA PRO A 241 7.71 0.43 2.19
C PRO A 241 7.98 1.81 1.57
N SER A 242 7.85 1.97 0.25
CA SER A 242 8.03 3.28 -0.39
C SER A 242 6.91 4.27 -0.05
N ALA A 243 5.67 3.80 0.14
CA ALA A 243 4.57 4.68 0.58
C ALA A 243 4.84 5.22 1.99
N VAL A 244 5.35 4.37 2.88
CA VAL A 244 5.76 4.78 4.24
C VAL A 244 6.97 5.71 4.19
N ALA A 245 7.96 5.44 3.32
CA ALA A 245 9.12 6.31 3.15
C ALA A 245 8.70 7.71 2.66
N TYR A 246 7.73 7.81 1.76
CA TYR A 246 7.18 9.08 1.29
C TYR A 246 6.57 9.90 2.44
N LEU A 247 5.85 9.25 3.35
CA LEU A 247 5.22 9.92 4.49
C LEU A 247 6.26 10.53 5.45
N ILE A 248 7.39 9.86 5.61
CA ILE A 248 8.49 10.26 6.50
C ILE A 248 9.33 11.37 5.85
N ASP A 249 9.75 11.17 4.59
CA ASP A 249 10.55 12.12 3.84
C ASP A 249 10.17 12.14 2.35
N PRO A 250 9.22 13.01 1.93
CA PRO A 250 8.81 13.09 0.54
C PRO A 250 9.91 13.61 -0.38
N THR A 251 10.99 14.20 0.15
CA THR A 251 12.12 14.70 -0.65
C THR A 251 13.02 13.59 -1.21
N ILE A 252 12.77 12.35 -0.82
CA ILE A 252 13.35 11.15 -1.44
C ILE A 252 12.80 10.96 -2.86
N PHE A 253 11.63 11.52 -3.16
CA PHE A 253 10.92 11.29 -4.42
C PHE A 253 10.89 12.53 -5.31
N THR A 254 10.94 12.30 -6.61
CA THR A 254 10.59 13.30 -7.62
C THR A 254 9.13 13.12 -8.01
N ILE A 255 8.36 14.21 -7.97
CA ILE A 255 6.92 14.21 -8.19
C ILE A 255 6.58 14.95 -9.49
N GLU A 256 5.76 14.33 -10.32
CA GLU A 256 4.98 15.03 -11.34
C GLU A 256 3.53 15.15 -10.88
N ARG A 257 2.84 16.22 -11.32
CA ARG A 257 1.44 16.46 -10.97
C ARG A 257 0.56 16.34 -12.20
N GLY A 258 -0.63 15.80 -12.05
CA GLY A 258 -1.64 15.78 -13.10
C GLY A 258 -2.82 14.88 -12.74
N PRO A 259 -3.96 15.02 -13.42
CA PRO A 259 -5.09 14.13 -13.20
C PRO A 259 -4.76 12.72 -13.65
N VAL A 260 -5.27 11.74 -12.91
CA VAL A 260 -5.10 10.30 -13.20
C VAL A 260 -6.49 9.67 -13.37
N ARG A 261 -6.62 8.84 -14.39
CA ARG A 261 -7.80 7.99 -14.62
C ARG A 261 -7.38 6.53 -14.68
N VAL A 262 -8.29 5.63 -14.35
CA VAL A 262 -8.06 4.19 -14.40
C VAL A 262 -8.95 3.55 -15.44
N VAL A 263 -8.36 2.72 -16.30
CA VAL A 263 -9.12 1.93 -17.27
C VAL A 263 -9.87 0.82 -16.54
N THR A 264 -11.21 0.82 -16.64
CA THR A 264 -12.07 -0.13 -15.91
C THR A 264 -12.59 -1.29 -16.76
N GLU A 265 -12.19 -1.37 -18.03
CA GLU A 265 -12.62 -2.41 -18.96
C GLU A 265 -11.61 -2.66 -20.09
N GLY A 266 -11.76 -3.79 -20.79
CA GLY A 266 -10.96 -4.12 -21.97
C GLY A 266 -9.53 -4.61 -21.66
N LEU A 267 -8.68 -4.61 -22.68
CA LEU A 267 -7.32 -5.19 -22.61
C LEU A 267 -6.40 -4.49 -21.59
N ALA A 268 -6.63 -3.19 -21.39
CA ALA A 268 -5.84 -2.35 -20.50
C ALA A 268 -6.52 -2.14 -19.13
N LEU A 269 -7.46 -3.01 -18.73
CA LEU A 269 -8.06 -3.01 -17.40
C LEU A 269 -6.99 -2.79 -16.32
N GLY A 270 -7.20 -1.86 -15.40
CA GLY A 270 -6.25 -1.53 -14.33
C GLY A 270 -5.12 -0.59 -14.72
N GLN A 271 -5.02 -0.14 -15.97
CA GLN A 271 -4.01 0.84 -16.36
C GLN A 271 -4.31 2.21 -15.74
N THR A 272 -3.32 2.77 -15.05
CA THR A 272 -3.33 4.16 -14.55
C THR A 272 -2.78 5.10 -15.60
N LEU A 273 -3.61 6.02 -16.08
CA LEU A 273 -3.27 6.97 -17.13
C LEU A 273 -3.23 8.38 -16.55
N MET A 274 -2.03 8.95 -16.47
CA MET A 274 -1.80 10.33 -16.06
C MET A 274 -1.79 11.27 -17.26
N ASP A 275 -2.55 12.36 -17.23
CA ASP A 275 -2.39 13.43 -18.21
C ASP A 275 -1.15 14.28 -17.88
N ARG A 276 -0.06 13.96 -18.57
CA ARG A 276 1.21 14.70 -18.48
C ARG A 276 1.28 15.88 -19.45
N ARG A 277 0.37 15.97 -20.41
CA ARG A 277 0.36 17.02 -21.45
C ARG A 277 -0.34 18.28 -20.96
N ARG A 278 -1.41 18.16 -20.18
CA ARG A 278 -2.22 19.25 -19.58
C ARG A 278 -2.93 20.20 -20.55
N GLU A 279 -2.46 20.32 -21.79
CA GLU A 279 -3.01 21.21 -22.80
C GLU A 279 -3.69 20.44 -23.93
N TRP A 280 -5.01 20.48 -23.94
CA TRP A 280 -5.88 19.86 -24.94
C TRP A 280 -6.80 20.88 -25.60
N LEU A 281 -7.08 20.70 -26.90
CA LEU A 281 -7.91 21.62 -27.68
C LEU A 281 -9.42 21.51 -27.36
N ALA A 282 -9.84 20.40 -26.77
CA ALA A 282 -11.21 20.13 -26.36
C ALA A 282 -11.21 19.37 -25.02
N PRO A 283 -12.27 19.50 -24.20
CA PRO A 283 -12.43 18.69 -23.00
C PRO A 283 -12.39 17.18 -23.31
N ASN A 284 -11.89 16.41 -22.36
CA ASN A 284 -11.75 14.96 -22.39
C ASN A 284 -11.99 14.38 -20.98
N GLU A 285 -11.79 13.08 -20.82
CA GLU A 285 -12.09 12.33 -19.60
C GLU A 285 -11.20 12.71 -18.39
N TRP A 286 -10.14 13.50 -18.60
CA TRP A 286 -9.27 14.07 -17.56
C TRP A 286 -9.61 15.52 -17.24
N SER A 287 -10.46 16.16 -18.05
CA SER A 287 -10.88 17.54 -17.82
C SER A 287 -11.64 17.65 -16.51
N ASP A 288 -11.30 18.68 -15.72
CA ASP A 288 -11.85 18.97 -14.39
C ASP A 288 -11.61 17.90 -13.31
N MET A 289 -10.77 16.89 -13.59
CA MET A 289 -10.36 15.90 -12.60
C MET A 289 -9.33 16.51 -11.63
N PRO A 290 -9.32 16.09 -10.34
CA PRO A 290 -8.37 16.60 -9.37
C PRO A 290 -6.93 16.22 -9.74
N GLU A 291 -5.99 17.08 -9.35
CA GLU A 291 -4.56 16.81 -9.52
C GLU A 291 -4.09 15.72 -8.54
N VAL A 292 -3.31 14.77 -9.05
CA VAL A 292 -2.65 13.73 -8.28
C VAL A 292 -1.14 13.98 -8.30
N ASN A 293 -0.47 13.80 -7.16
CA ASN A 293 0.99 13.73 -7.12
C ASN A 293 1.40 12.32 -7.55
N VAL A 294 2.20 12.16 -8.60
CA VAL A 294 2.73 10.89 -9.06
C VAL A 294 4.24 10.87 -8.85
N CYS A 295 4.72 9.91 -8.06
CA CYS A 295 6.15 9.71 -7.89
C CYS A 295 6.75 9.09 -9.15
N VAL A 296 7.68 9.79 -9.80
CA VAL A 296 8.32 9.38 -11.07
C VAL A 296 9.84 9.18 -10.95
N GLY A 297 10.42 9.48 -9.79
CA GLY A 297 11.83 9.25 -9.49
C GLY A 297 12.04 9.05 -8.00
N VAL A 298 13.12 8.35 -7.64
CA VAL A 298 13.45 7.99 -6.25
C VAL A 298 14.96 8.01 -6.02
N ASP A 299 15.38 8.55 -4.87
CA ASP A 299 16.72 8.33 -4.34
C ASP A 299 16.74 7.03 -3.53
N SER A 300 17.02 5.93 -4.23
CA SER A 300 17.02 4.58 -3.64
C SER A 300 17.98 4.44 -2.47
N ALA A 301 19.13 5.12 -2.50
CA ALA A 301 20.12 5.05 -1.42
C ALA A 301 19.56 5.67 -0.13
N ARG A 302 18.97 6.88 -0.23
CA ARG A 302 18.34 7.54 0.91
C ARG A 302 17.14 6.75 1.45
N LEU A 303 16.33 6.14 0.57
CA LEU A 303 15.20 5.30 0.98
C LEU A 303 15.69 4.11 1.81
N LEU A 304 16.66 3.37 1.29
CA LEU A 304 17.22 2.18 1.95
C LEU A 304 17.93 2.55 3.27
N ASP A 305 18.66 3.65 3.31
CA ASP A 305 19.28 4.12 4.55
C ASP A 305 18.24 4.52 5.60
N LEU A 306 17.18 5.23 5.20
CA LEU A 306 16.07 5.59 6.09
C LEU A 306 15.38 4.33 6.65
N TYR A 307 15.05 3.37 5.78
CA TYR A 307 14.41 2.12 6.16
C TYR A 307 15.28 1.34 7.16
N ARG A 308 16.57 1.13 6.83
CA ARG A 308 17.51 0.44 7.72
C ARG A 308 17.61 1.13 9.08
N GLN A 309 17.74 2.46 9.12
CA GLN A 309 17.84 3.20 10.38
C GLN A 309 16.63 2.97 11.30
N ARG A 310 15.40 2.95 10.76
CA ARG A 310 14.20 2.69 11.56
C ARG A 310 14.12 1.23 12.00
N ILE A 311 14.31 0.29 11.09
CA ILE A 311 14.21 -1.14 11.40
C ILE A 311 15.28 -1.61 12.39
N SER A 312 16.53 -1.14 12.25
CA SER A 312 17.61 -1.49 13.19
C SER A 312 17.44 -0.85 14.57
N ALA A 313 16.71 0.27 14.67
CA ALA A 313 16.38 0.89 15.95
C ALA A 313 15.17 0.25 16.64
N ALA A 314 14.34 -0.49 15.91
CA ALA A 314 13.15 -1.16 16.42
C ALA A 314 13.46 -2.57 16.95
N GLY A 315 13.57 -2.69 18.27
CA GLY A 315 13.87 -3.91 19.01
C GLY A 315 14.01 -3.62 20.49
#